data_AF-A0A7C6W5H0-F1
#
_entry.id   AF-A0A7C6W5H0-F1
#
_cell.length_a   1.000
_cell.length_b   1.000
_cell.length_c   1.000
_cell.angle_alpha   90.00
_cell.angle_beta   90.00
_cell.angle_gamma   90.00
#
_symmetry.space_group_name_H-M   'P 1'
#
loop_
_entity.id
_entity.type
_entity.pdbx_description
1 polymer ?
#
loop_
_entity_poly.entity_id
_entity_poly.type
_entity_poly.pdbx_seq_one_letter_code
_entity_poly.pdbx_strand_id
1 'polypeptide(L)' 'MTPSKDKKLSTIVDFYNNERPHSSINKLTPNVAHSLVGTIQRRWKNYYKTNKEKEENKENEDYEYV' A
#
# COMPACT_ATOMS: atom_id res chain seq x y z
N MET A 1 -17.88 32.21 17.03
CA MET A 1 -16.90 32.40 15.94
C MET A 1 -16.55 31.03 15.38
N THR A 2 -17.16 30.59 14.28
CA THR A 2 -16.75 29.34 13.62
C THR A 2 -15.45 29.61 12.86
N PRO A 3 -14.45 28.72 12.90
CA PRO A 3 -13.29 28.88 12.03
C PRO A 3 -13.78 28.88 10.57
N SER A 4 -13.31 29.85 9.77
CA SER A 4 -13.58 29.87 8.33
C SER A 4 -13.31 28.48 7.75
N LYS A 5 -14.22 27.99 6.90
CA LYS A 5 -14.22 26.65 6.32
C LYS A 5 -12.85 26.24 5.76
N ASP A 6 -12.11 27.21 5.23
CA ASP A 6 -10.78 27.03 4.64
C ASP A 6 -9.70 26.67 5.68
N LYS A 7 -9.77 27.24 6.89
CA LYS A 7 -8.83 26.88 7.96
C LYS A 7 -8.96 25.41 8.37
N LYS A 8 -10.20 24.91 8.46
CA LYS A 8 -10.45 23.50 8.81
C LYS A 8 -9.94 22.56 7.72
N LEU A 9 -10.16 22.91 6.45
CA LEU A 9 -9.66 22.14 5.32
C LEU A 9 -8.13 22.07 5.31
N SER A 10 -7.45 23.20 5.52
CA SER A 10 -5.98 23.23 5.62
C SER A 10 -5.49 22.26 6.69
N THR A 11 -6.02 22.32 7.91
CA THR A 11 -5.61 21.42 9.00
C THR A 11 -5.81 19.95 8.65
N ILE A 12 -6.90 19.59 7.97
CA ILE A 12 -7.16 18.20 7.55
C ILE A 12 -6.15 17.76 6.49
N VAL A 13 -5.84 18.61 5.52
CA VAL A 13 -4.86 18.33 4.47
C VAL A 13 -3.46 18.18 5.07
N ASP A 14 -3.09 19.07 5.99
CA ASP A 14 -1.79 19.04 6.67
C ASP A 14 -1.62 17.75 7.48
N PHE A 15 -2.65 17.35 8.23
CA PHE A 15 -2.66 16.09 8.98
C PHE A 15 -2.51 14.87 8.07
N TYR A 16 -3.22 14.85 6.93
CA TYR A 16 -3.13 13.76 5.96
C TYR A 16 -1.70 13.63 5.39
N ASN A 17 -1.09 14.75 5.02
CA ASN A 17 0.20 14.77 4.33
C ASN A 17 1.40 14.54 5.27
N ASN A 18 1.29 14.94 6.54
CA ASN A 18 2.44 14.98 7.46
C ASN A 18 2.36 14.01 8.63
N GLU A 19 1.16 13.69 9.13
CA GLU A 19 1.02 12.94 10.38
C GLU A 19 0.49 11.52 10.16
N ARG A 20 -0.34 11.32 9.13
CA ARG A 20 -1.01 10.04 8.90
C ARG A 20 -0.11 9.06 8.11
N PRO A 21 0.30 7.92 8.70
CA PRO A 21 1.00 6.88 7.97
C PRO A 21 0.03 6.10 7.07
N HIS A 22 0.45 5.83 5.82
CA HIS A 22 -0.38 5.18 4.81
C HIS A 22 0.20 3.82 4.39
N SER A 23 -0.61 2.76 4.51
CA SER A 23 -0.20 1.38 4.20
C SER A 23 0.20 1.17 2.73
N SER A 24 -0.34 1.97 1.81
CA SER A 24 -0.02 1.96 0.38
C SER A 24 1.42 2.41 0.09
N ILE A 25 2.02 3.19 0.99
CA ILE A 25 3.37 3.75 0.85
C ILE A 25 4.24 3.34 2.03
N ASN A 26 4.27 2.04 2.34
CA ASN A 26 5.12 1.47 3.40
C ASN A 26 4.87 2.06 4.80
N LYS A 27 3.65 2.50 5.10
CA LYS A 27 3.30 3.24 6.34
C LYS A 27 4.08 4.56 6.50
N LEU A 28 4.55 5.14 5.40
CA LEU A 28 5.08 6.51 5.37
C LEU A 28 3.93 7.51 5.26
N THR A 29 4.23 8.77 5.56
CA THR A 29 3.34 9.89 5.25
C THR A 29 3.55 10.30 3.79
N PRO A 30 2.54 10.90 3.13
CA PRO A 30 2.66 11.31 1.74
C PRO A 30 3.89 12.19 1.47
N ASN A 31 4.18 13.15 2.34
CA ASN A 31 5.34 14.05 2.18
C ASN A 31 6.68 13.30 2.29
N VAL A 32 6.79 12.33 3.20
CA VAL A 32 8.00 11.50 3.31
C VAL A 32 8.15 10.58 2.11
N ALA A 33 7.08 9.94 1.65
CA ALA A 33 7.15 9.09 0.46
C ALA A 33 7.53 9.87 -0.80
N HIS A 34 7.07 11.11 -0.93
CA HIS A 34 7.39 11.97 -2.08
C HIS A 34 8.88 12.39 -2.13
N SER A 35 9.52 12.55 -0.97
CA SER A 35 10.94 12.93 -0.91
C SER A 35 11.91 11.77 -1.10
N LEU A 36 11.43 10.53 -1.02
CA LEU A 36 12.25 9.34 -1.25
C LEU A 36 12.39 9.04 -2.74
N VAL A 37 13.54 8.49 -3.10
CA VAL A 37 13.84 8.03 -4.46
C VAL A 37 13.98 6.51 -4.45
N GLY A 38 13.45 5.86 -5.48
CA GLY A 38 13.49 4.41 -5.64
C GLY A 38 12.16 3.73 -5.34
N THR A 39 12.19 2.42 -5.10
CA THR A 39 10.99 1.60 -4.92
C THR A 39 10.50 1.63 -3.48
N ILE A 40 9.22 1.93 -3.28
CA ILE A 40 8.59 1.86 -1.98
C ILE A 40 8.16 0.41 -1.71
N GLN A 41 8.59 -0.15 -0.58
CA GLN A 41 8.25 -1.52 -0.21
C GLN A 41 6.74 -1.67 -0.02
N ARG A 42 6.16 -2.58 -0.79
CA ARG A 42 4.77 -2.99 -0.64
C ARG A 42 4.58 -3.79 0.65
N ARG A 43 3.58 -3.41 1.46
CA ARG A 43 3.24 -4.13 2.70
C ARG A 43 2.05 -5.07 2.57
N TRP A 44 1.25 -4.94 1.51
CA TRP A 44 0.09 -5.81 1.32
C TRP A 44 0.48 -7.09 0.57
N LYS A 45 -0.08 -8.21 1.05
CA LYS A 45 0.04 -9.51 0.40
C LYS A 45 -0.71 -9.47 -0.93
N ASN A 46 -0.15 -10.11 -1.94
CA ASN A 46 -0.91 -10.43 -3.15
C ASN A 46 -1.64 -11.75 -2.89
N TYR A 47 -2.96 -11.75 -3.02
CA TYR A 47 -3.78 -12.96 -2.83
C TYR A 47 -4.01 -13.71 -4.15
N TYR A 48 -3.70 -13.08 -5.28
CA TYR A 48 -3.82 -13.71 -6.58
C TYR A 48 -2.59 -14.56 -6.85
N LYS A 49 -2.83 -15.86 -7.10
CA LYS A 49 -1.77 -16.79 -7.51
C LYS A 49 -1.13 -16.30 -8.79
N THR A 50 0.19 -16.31 -8.82
CA THR A 50 0.94 -16.05 -10.07
C THR A 50 0.70 -17.19 -11.06
N ASN A 51 0.88 -16.94 -12.37
CA ASN A 51 0.75 -18.02 -13.35
C ASN A 51 1.75 -19.16 -13.08
N LYS A 52 2.96 -18.81 -12.62
CA LYS A 52 3.98 -19.76 -12.20
C LYS A 52 3.50 -20.64 -11.03
N GLU A 53 2.90 -20.04 -10.00
CA GLU A 53 2.30 -20.81 -8.90
C GLU A 53 1.13 -21.70 -9.34
N LYS A 54 0.38 -21.30 -10.39
CA LYS A 54 -0.68 -22.16 -10.93
C LYS A 54 -0.12 -23.35 -11.69
N GLU A 55 0.96 -23.17 -12.44
CA GLU A 55 1.66 -24.22 -13.18
C GLU A 55 2.29 -25.23 -12.21
N GLU A 56 3.01 -24.76 -11.18
CA GLU A 56 3.60 -25.63 -10.14
C GLU A 56 2.54 -26.44 -9.37
N ASN A 57 1.39 -25.84 -9.03
CA ASN A 57 0.31 -26.58 -8.36
C ASN A 57 -0.29 -27.68 -9.25
N LYS A 58 -0.34 -27.47 -10.57
CA LYS A 58 -0.88 -28.46 -11.52
C LYS A 58 0.06 -29.66 -11.67
N GLU A 59 1.36 -29.40 -11.78
CA GLU A 59 2.37 -30.46 -11.85
C GLU A 59 2.39 -31.30 -10.57
N ASN A 60 2.23 -30.69 -9.39
CA ASN A 60 2.15 -31.43 -8.13
C ASN A 60 0.87 -32.29 -7.99
N GLU A 61 -0.29 -31.83 -8.50
CA GLU A 61 -1.51 -32.66 -8.55
C GLU A 61 -1.35 -33.89 -9.45
N ASP A 62 -0.57 -33.78 -10.53
CA ASP A 62 -0.33 -34.88 -11.48
C ASP A 62 0.57 -36.00 -10.88
N TYR A 63 1.41 -35.69 -9.88
CA TYR A 63 2.31 -36.66 -9.21
C TYR A 63 1.71 -37.32 -7.95
N GLU A 64 0.63 -36.79 -7.38
CA GLU A 64 0.01 -37.33 -6.17
C GLU A 64 -0.97 -38.50 -6.46
N TYR A 65 -1.12 -38.89 -7.73
CA TYR A 65 -1.96 -40.01 -8.19
C TYR A 65 -1.13 -41.12 -8.88
N VAL A 66 -0.09 -41.64 -8.19
CA VAL A 66 0.64 -42.86 -8.61
C VAL A 66 0.89 -43.79 -7.43
#